data_AF-X1P6V1-F1
#
_entry.id   AF-X1P6V1-F1
#
_cell.length_a   1.000
_cell.length_b   1.000
_cell.length_c   1.000
_cell.angle_alpha   90.00
_cell.angle_beta   90.00
_cell.angle_gamma   90.00
#
_symmetry.space_group_name_H-M   'P 1'
#
loop_
_entity.id
_entity.type
_entity.pdbx_description
1 polymer ?
#
loop_
_entity_poly.entity_id
_entity_poly.type
_entity_poly.pdbx_seq_one_letter_code
_entity_poly.pdbx_strand_id
1 'polypeptide(L)'
;LNFIIGIAIGLVVLFYVLSKLKWLFIYFSFALMLAYFFDPLYKFLLNKKAPKVMAIIIVFGIIIALLILTIFFLIPSVINQLNILYKEIPNFIENYQNLILSIKPQLSKFINPADVEILLKENLSELQKGVLGFSQSIIIYLSNIVSSITFGIVIVPLILFYLMRDMFKFKENLYIFVSKKNKKEFKEVLEEIDHIISGFIRGRIIVCFIVGTLIGIGLYFLNLKFALIIGIIRSISSCSFGSYFKSFSYQIFNPGYKSNYYNLISKN
;
A
#
# COMPACT_ATOMS: atom_id res chain seq x y z
N LEU A 1 -28.20 -27.03 28.27
CA LEU A 1 -28.73 -26.03 27.30
C LEU A 1 -28.28 -24.60 27.63
N ASN A 2 -28.55 -24.08 28.83
CA ASN A 2 -28.22 -22.69 29.23
C ASN A 2 -26.72 -22.33 29.16
N PHE A 3 -25.81 -23.28 29.48
CA PHE A 3 -24.36 -23.07 29.37
C PHE A 3 -23.89 -22.88 27.92
N ILE A 4 -24.44 -23.68 26.99
CA ILE A 4 -24.13 -23.59 25.55
C ILE A 4 -24.66 -22.28 24.96
N ILE A 5 -25.87 -21.87 25.39
CA ILE A 5 -26.47 -20.58 24.99
C ILE A 5 -25.62 -19.41 25.50
N GLY A 6 -25.12 -19.47 26.74
CA GLY A 6 -24.22 -18.45 27.30
C GLY A 6 -22.91 -18.32 26.51
N ILE A 7 -22.27 -19.44 26.14
CA ILE A 7 -21.06 -19.45 25.31
C ILE A 7 -21.35 -18.88 23.91
N ALA A 8 -22.48 -19.25 23.30
CA ALA A 8 -22.87 -18.75 21.98
C ALA A 8 -23.07 -17.22 21.99
N ILE A 9 -23.77 -16.69 23.01
CA ILE A 9 -23.96 -15.24 23.17
C ILE A 9 -22.62 -14.55 23.40
N GLY A 10 -21.76 -15.12 24.25
CA GLY A 10 -20.41 -14.59 24.49
C GLY A 10 -19.57 -14.51 23.22
N LEU A 11 -19.59 -15.56 22.38
CA LEU A 11 -18.88 -15.58 21.10
C LEU A 11 -19.44 -14.55 20.11
N VAL A 12 -20.76 -14.36 20.05
CA VAL A 12 -21.40 -13.36 19.19
C VAL A 12 -21.02 -11.94 19.63
N VAL A 13 -21.05 -11.66 20.94
CA VAL A 13 -20.66 -10.36 21.49
C VAL A 13 -19.17 -10.09 21.25
N LEU A 14 -18.31 -11.10 21.48
CA LEU A 14 -16.88 -11.01 21.17
C LEU A 14 -16.65 -10.69 19.69
N PHE A 15 -17.31 -11.42 18.79
CA PHE A 15 -17.19 -11.21 17.34
C PHE A 15 -17.71 -9.84 16.90
N TYR A 16 -18.79 -9.36 17.52
CA TYR A 16 -19.33 -8.03 17.28
C TYR A 16 -18.34 -6.93 17.71
N VAL A 17 -17.77 -7.04 18.91
CA VAL A 17 -16.77 -6.10 19.43
C VAL A 17 -15.51 -6.12 18.56
N LEU A 18 -14.96 -7.30 18.24
CA LEU A 18 -13.80 -7.45 17.36
C LEU A 18 -14.06 -6.85 15.96
N SER A 19 -15.28 -6.97 15.45
CA SER A 19 -15.68 -6.37 14.17
C SER A 19 -15.67 -4.84 14.20
N LYS A 20 -15.99 -4.22 15.34
CA LYS A 20 -15.88 -2.77 15.54
C LYS A 20 -14.43 -2.29 15.73
N LEU A 21 -13.56 -3.14 16.29
CA LEU A 21 -12.14 -2.84 16.50
C LEU A 21 -11.28 -2.93 15.23
N LYS A 22 -11.82 -3.40 14.09
CA LYS A 22 -11.08 -3.51 12.82
C LYS A 22 -10.35 -2.23 12.41
N TRP A 23 -10.98 -1.07 12.61
CA TRP A 23 -10.38 0.23 12.29
C TRP A 23 -9.14 0.54 13.14
N LEU A 24 -9.14 0.14 14.42
CA LEU A 24 -7.97 0.31 15.30
C LEU A 24 -6.80 -0.56 14.85
N PHE A 25 -7.06 -1.80 14.43
CA PHE A 25 -6.01 -2.67 13.87
C PHE A 25 -5.38 -2.08 12.61
N ILE A 26 -6.18 -1.45 11.75
CA ILE A 26 -5.68 -0.76 10.55
C ILE A 26 -4.76 0.40 10.94
N TYR A 27 -5.19 1.28 11.85
CA TYR A 27 -4.38 2.42 12.31
C TYR A 27 -3.10 1.98 13.04
N PHE A 28 -3.19 0.94 13.86
CA PHE A 28 -2.05 0.36 14.54
C PHE A 28 -1.04 -0.23 13.55
N SER A 29 -1.51 -0.97 12.54
CA SER A 29 -0.67 -1.53 11.48
C SER A 29 0.02 -0.42 10.67
N PHE A 30 -0.70 0.64 10.34
CA PHE A 30 -0.12 1.82 9.65
C PHE A 30 0.94 2.52 10.50
N ALA A 31 0.66 2.74 11.79
CA ALA A 31 1.61 3.33 12.72
C ALA A 31 2.87 2.46 12.88
N LEU A 32 2.73 1.14 12.96
CA LEU A 32 3.85 0.20 12.96
C LEU A 32 4.68 0.31 11.67
N MET A 33 4.04 0.33 10.50
CA MET A 33 4.74 0.49 9.22
C MET A 33 5.56 1.78 9.19
N LEU A 34 4.96 2.90 9.62
CA LEU A 34 5.65 4.18 9.72
C LEU A 34 6.80 4.12 10.73
N ALA A 35 6.60 3.50 11.90
CA ALA A 35 7.63 3.34 12.92
C ALA A 35 8.85 2.60 12.37
N TYR A 36 8.64 1.46 11.69
CA TYR A 36 9.72 0.69 11.07
C TYR A 36 10.39 1.42 9.91
N PHE A 37 9.62 2.20 9.14
CA PHE A 37 10.16 2.98 8.04
C PHE A 37 11.07 4.12 8.52
N PHE A 38 10.64 4.86 9.54
CA PHE A 38 11.39 5.99 10.10
C PHE A 38 12.39 5.61 11.19
N ASP A 39 12.46 4.34 11.60
CA ASP A 39 13.43 3.84 12.59
C ASP A 39 14.89 4.16 12.26
N PRO A 40 15.41 4.00 11.01
CA PRO A 40 16.77 4.40 10.67
C PRO A 40 17.02 5.89 10.86
N LEU A 41 16.05 6.72 10.50
CA LEU A 41 16.15 8.17 10.66
C LEU A 41 16.16 8.56 12.15
N TYR A 42 15.30 7.93 12.94
CA TYR A 42 15.27 8.11 14.38
C TYR A 42 16.59 7.68 15.04
N LYS A 43 17.10 6.48 14.72
CA LYS A 43 18.40 6.00 15.21
C LYS A 43 19.56 6.88 14.76
N PHE A 44 19.53 7.38 13.52
CA PHE A 44 20.52 8.34 13.03
C PHE A 44 20.53 9.64 13.85
N LEU A 45 19.35 10.17 14.21
CA LEU A 45 19.24 11.34 15.07
C LEU A 45 19.74 11.07 16.50
N LEU A 46 19.43 9.91 17.07
CA LEU A 46 19.95 9.49 18.38
C LEU A 46 21.48 9.35 18.37
N ASN A 47 22.05 8.77 17.31
CA ASN A 47 23.51 8.63 17.15
C ASN A 47 24.21 9.99 17.07
N LYS A 48 23.52 11.03 16.59
CA LYS A 48 23.97 12.43 16.64
C LYS A 48 23.77 13.11 18.01
N LYS A 49 23.53 12.34 19.07
CA LYS A 49 23.29 12.81 20.46
C LYS A 49 22.03 13.67 20.63
N ALA A 50 21.06 13.59 19.71
CA ALA A 50 19.78 14.26 19.91
C ALA A 50 18.99 13.61 21.06
N PRO A 51 18.34 14.37 21.94
CA PRO A 51 17.47 13.79 22.96
C PRO A 51 16.29 13.09 22.28
N LYS A 52 15.83 11.97 22.86
CA LYS A 52 14.78 11.12 22.28
C LYS A 52 13.55 11.90 21.82
N VAL A 53 13.11 12.86 22.64
CA VAL A 53 11.94 13.71 22.33
C VAL A 53 12.17 14.54 21.07
N MET A 54 13.36 15.12 20.90
CA MET A 54 13.69 15.93 19.71
C MET A 54 13.76 15.07 18.45
N ALA A 55 14.37 13.88 18.54
CA ALA A 55 14.42 12.95 17.42
C ALA A 55 13.00 12.56 16.97
N ILE A 56 12.08 12.33 17.91
CA ILE A 56 10.67 12.05 17.63
C ILE A 56 10.00 13.27 16.96
N ILE A 57 10.16 14.47 17.52
CA ILE A 57 9.58 15.71 16.95
C ILE A 57 10.02 15.93 15.50
N ILE A 58 11.30 15.72 15.18
CA ILE A 58 11.83 15.85 13.82
C ILE A 58 11.16 14.85 12.87
N VAL A 59 11.05 13.58 13.28
CA VAL A 59 10.37 12.55 12.48
C VAL A 59 8.90 12.92 12.26
N PHE A 60 8.21 13.39 13.30
CA PHE A 60 6.84 13.91 13.17
C PHE A 60 6.73 15.08 12.20
N GLY A 61 7.66 16.03 12.28
CA GLY A 61 7.71 17.17 11.35
C GLY A 61 7.84 16.71 9.89
N ILE A 62 8.67 15.71 9.62
CA ILE A 62 8.83 15.14 8.27
C ILE A 62 7.54 14.45 7.81
N ILE A 63 6.90 13.67 8.68
CA ILE A 63 5.63 13.00 8.35
C ILE A 63 4.54 14.02 8.04
N ILE A 64 4.42 15.07 8.86
CA ILE A 64 3.45 16.15 8.65
C ILE A 64 3.75 16.90 7.34
N ALA A 65 5.02 17.20 7.06
CA ALA A 65 5.42 17.84 5.80
C ALA A 65 5.05 17.00 4.58
N LEU A 66 5.31 15.68 4.62
CA LEU A 66 4.92 14.75 3.55
C LEU A 66 3.40 14.65 3.39
N LEU A 67 2.64 14.67 4.49
CA LEU A 67 1.18 14.69 4.45
C LEU A 67 0.65 15.97 3.82
N ILE A 68 1.17 17.13 4.21
CA ILE A 68 0.79 18.43 3.63
C ILE A 68 1.09 18.43 2.13
N LEU A 69 2.29 18.00 1.71
CA LEU A 69 2.64 17.91 0.29
C LEU A 69 1.66 17.00 -0.47
N THR A 70 1.33 15.85 0.09
CA THR A 70 0.40 14.90 -0.53
C THR A 70 -1.00 15.49 -0.66
N ILE A 71 -1.52 16.11 0.40
CA ILE A 71 -2.90 16.63 0.44
C ILE A 71 -3.05 17.87 -0.44
N PHE A 72 -2.07 18.78 -0.46
CA PHE A 72 -2.18 20.06 -1.16
C PHE A 72 -1.68 20.02 -2.60
N PHE A 73 -0.77 19.12 -2.96
CA PHE A 73 -0.22 19.03 -4.33
C PHE A 73 -0.65 17.76 -5.05
N LEU A 74 -0.42 16.60 -4.44
CA LEU A 74 -0.60 15.31 -5.11
C LEU A 74 -2.09 14.99 -5.33
N ILE A 75 -2.92 15.10 -4.28
CA ILE A 75 -4.36 14.80 -4.36
C ILE A 75 -5.07 15.68 -5.39
N PRO A 76 -4.94 17.03 -5.39
CA PRO A 76 -5.59 17.88 -6.38
C PRO A 76 -5.13 17.59 -7.80
N SER A 77 -3.83 17.30 -7.99
CA SER A 77 -3.30 16.93 -9.31
C SER A 77 -3.90 15.62 -9.81
N VAL A 78 -4.10 14.63 -8.95
CA VAL A 78 -4.75 13.35 -9.29
C VAL A 78 -6.22 13.57 -9.64
N ILE A 79 -6.95 14.35 -8.83
CA ILE A 79 -8.35 14.69 -9.11
C ILE A 79 -8.47 15.39 -10.48
N ASN A 80 -7.58 16.34 -10.78
CA ASN A 80 -7.59 17.02 -12.07
C ASN A 80 -7.35 16.05 -13.24
N GLN A 81 -6.38 15.15 -13.14
CA GLN A 81 -6.13 14.14 -14.17
C GLN A 81 -7.31 13.17 -14.32
N LEU A 82 -7.99 12.80 -13.23
CA LEU A 82 -9.19 11.96 -13.28
C LEU A 82 -10.36 12.68 -13.94
N ASN A 83 -10.53 13.98 -13.69
CA ASN A 83 -11.54 14.80 -14.35
C ASN A 83 -11.28 14.94 -15.87
N ILE A 84 -10.02 15.09 -16.28
CA ILE A 84 -9.63 15.09 -17.69
C ILE A 84 -9.97 13.73 -18.32
N LEU A 85 -9.61 12.64 -17.63
CA LEU A 85 -9.90 11.28 -18.09
C LEU A 85 -11.41 11.06 -18.25
N TYR A 86 -12.20 11.48 -17.25
CA TYR A 86 -13.65 11.41 -17.26
C TYR A 86 -14.27 12.13 -18.47
N LYS A 87 -13.75 13.30 -18.83
CA LYS A 87 -14.23 14.09 -19.98
C LYS A 87 -13.81 13.52 -21.33
N GLU A 88 -12.62 12.91 -21.41
CA GLU A 88 -12.04 12.44 -22.68
C GLU A 88 -12.44 11.00 -23.03
N ILE A 89 -12.82 10.16 -22.05
CA ILE A 89 -13.22 8.76 -22.27
C ILE A 89 -14.29 8.60 -23.36
N PRO A 90 -15.40 9.37 -23.37
CA PRO A 90 -16.43 9.23 -24.41
C PRO A 90 -15.86 9.44 -25.81
N ASN A 91 -15.01 10.46 -25.99
CA ASN A 91 -14.35 10.76 -27.26
C ASN A 91 -13.39 9.65 -27.68
N PHE A 92 -12.62 9.07 -26.75
CA PHE A 92 -11.73 7.94 -27.04
C PHE A 92 -12.52 6.72 -27.52
N ILE A 93 -13.66 6.44 -26.90
CA ILE A 93 -14.50 5.30 -27.27
C ILE A 93 -15.15 5.54 -28.63
N GLU A 94 -15.68 6.74 -28.89
CA GLU A 94 -16.27 7.09 -30.18
C GLU A 94 -15.24 6.99 -31.32
N ASN A 95 -14.02 7.54 -31.11
CA ASN A 95 -12.94 7.43 -32.08
C ASN A 95 -12.52 5.97 -32.33
N TYR A 96 -12.48 5.15 -31.27
CA TYR A 96 -12.16 3.74 -31.39
C TYR A 96 -13.27 2.95 -32.12
N GLN A 97 -14.55 3.26 -31.86
CA GLN A 97 -15.68 2.72 -32.60
C GLN A 97 -15.59 3.08 -34.08
N ASN A 98 -15.33 4.35 -34.39
CA ASN A 98 -15.21 4.84 -35.76
C ASN A 98 -14.02 4.19 -36.50
N LEU A 99 -12.88 3.99 -35.83
CA LEU A 99 -11.74 3.26 -36.38
C LEU A 99 -12.12 1.80 -36.70
N ILE A 100 -12.78 1.09 -35.79
CA ILE A 100 -13.17 -0.30 -36.05
C ILE A 100 -14.22 -0.38 -37.16
N LEU A 101 -15.19 0.54 -37.19
CA LEU A 101 -16.17 0.65 -38.27
C LEU A 101 -15.52 0.93 -39.63
N SER A 102 -14.42 1.70 -39.67
CA SER A 102 -13.66 1.96 -40.90
C SER A 102 -12.92 0.72 -41.44
N ILE A 103 -12.56 -0.23 -40.56
CA ILE A 103 -11.87 -1.49 -40.91
C ILE A 103 -12.88 -2.63 -41.15
N LYS A 104 -14.15 -2.46 -40.74
CA LYS A 104 -15.28 -3.40 -40.96
C LYS A 104 -15.40 -3.92 -42.40
N PRO A 105 -15.19 -3.13 -43.47
CA PRO A 105 -15.28 -3.64 -44.85
C PRO A 105 -14.20 -4.66 -45.21
N GLN A 106 -13.06 -4.64 -44.50
CA GLN A 106 -11.95 -5.58 -44.70
C GLN A 106 -12.14 -6.84 -43.85
N LEU A 107 -12.82 -6.72 -42.70
CA LEU A 107 -13.10 -7.79 -41.74
C LEU A 107 -14.35 -8.62 -42.08
N SER A 108 -15.28 -8.08 -42.89
CA SER A 108 -16.51 -8.76 -43.33
C SER A 108 -16.28 -10.05 -44.14
N LYS A 109 -15.03 -10.30 -44.58
CA LYS A 109 -14.60 -11.55 -45.22
C LYS A 109 -14.38 -12.71 -44.25
N PHE A 110 -14.21 -12.43 -42.96
CA PHE A 110 -13.86 -13.43 -41.94
C PHE A 110 -14.87 -13.51 -40.79
N ILE A 111 -15.65 -12.46 -40.54
CA ILE A 111 -16.58 -12.37 -39.40
C ILE A 111 -17.89 -11.69 -39.82
N ASN A 112 -19.01 -12.17 -39.27
CA ASN A 112 -20.34 -11.62 -39.52
C ASN A 112 -20.46 -10.19 -38.92
N PRO A 113 -20.80 -9.16 -39.73
CA PRO A 113 -20.73 -7.76 -39.30
C PRO A 113 -21.74 -7.35 -38.21
N ALA A 114 -22.81 -8.12 -38.01
CA ALA A 114 -23.80 -7.88 -36.96
C ALA A 114 -23.29 -8.26 -35.57
N ASP A 115 -22.60 -9.40 -35.46
CA ASP A 115 -22.03 -9.90 -34.20
C ASP A 115 -20.92 -8.98 -33.70
N VAL A 116 -20.12 -8.42 -34.62
CA VAL A 116 -19.08 -7.44 -34.31
C VAL A 116 -19.69 -6.15 -33.73
N GLU A 117 -20.82 -5.70 -34.26
CA GLU A 117 -21.42 -4.43 -33.81
C GLU A 117 -22.06 -4.55 -32.42
N ILE A 118 -22.70 -5.68 -32.13
CA ILE A 118 -23.28 -5.98 -30.81
C ILE A 118 -22.17 -6.12 -29.76
N LEU A 119 -21.16 -6.96 -30.04
CA LEU A 119 -20.02 -7.17 -29.15
C LEU A 119 -19.23 -5.88 -28.90
N LEU A 120 -19.09 -5.00 -29.90
CA LEU A 120 -18.42 -3.71 -29.71
C LEU A 120 -19.26 -2.76 -28.87
N LYS A 121 -20.56 -2.61 -29.15
CA LYS A 121 -21.41 -1.68 -28.39
C LYS A 121 -21.55 -2.12 -26.94
N GLU A 122 -21.79 -3.40 -26.67
CA GLU A 122 -21.94 -3.91 -25.31
C GLU A 122 -20.63 -3.79 -24.52
N ASN A 123 -19.52 -4.34 -25.01
CA ASN A 123 -18.25 -4.31 -24.29
C ASN A 123 -17.70 -2.88 -24.11
N LEU A 124 -17.82 -2.01 -25.12
CA LEU A 124 -17.35 -0.63 -25.00
C LEU A 124 -18.22 0.18 -24.03
N SER A 125 -19.54 -0.07 -23.99
CA SER A 125 -20.43 0.58 -23.03
C SER A 125 -20.17 0.13 -21.60
N GLU A 126 -19.86 -1.16 -21.38
CA GLU A 126 -19.47 -1.69 -20.07
C GLU A 126 -18.12 -1.14 -19.62
N LEU A 127 -17.12 -1.12 -20.52
CA LEU A 127 -15.82 -0.50 -20.26
C LEU A 127 -15.98 0.98 -19.92
N GLN A 128 -16.80 1.72 -20.67
CA GLN A 128 -17.09 3.12 -20.39
C GLN A 128 -17.67 3.30 -18.98
N LYS A 129 -18.74 2.56 -18.66
CA LYS A 129 -19.39 2.64 -17.34
C LYS A 129 -18.43 2.25 -16.22
N GLY A 130 -17.62 1.22 -16.42
CA GLY A 130 -16.64 0.75 -15.45
C GLY A 130 -15.56 1.79 -15.17
N VAL A 131 -14.94 2.36 -16.21
CA VAL A 131 -13.87 3.36 -16.04
C VAL A 131 -14.43 4.67 -15.47
N LEU A 132 -15.59 5.14 -15.97
CA LEU A 132 -16.23 6.35 -15.44
C LEU A 132 -16.65 6.16 -13.97
N GLY A 133 -17.30 5.05 -13.62
CA GLY A 133 -17.72 4.75 -12.25
C GLY A 133 -16.52 4.61 -11.29
N PHE A 134 -15.44 3.96 -11.73
CA PHE A 134 -14.21 3.87 -10.96
C PHE A 134 -13.57 5.24 -10.72
N SER A 135 -13.47 6.07 -11.77
CA SER A 135 -12.89 7.42 -11.67
C SER A 135 -13.69 8.32 -10.72
N GLN A 136 -15.02 8.33 -10.83
CA GLN A 136 -15.91 9.08 -9.95
C GLN A 136 -15.78 8.62 -8.51
N SER A 137 -15.75 7.29 -8.28
CA SER A 137 -15.56 6.73 -6.93
C SER A 137 -14.28 7.27 -6.30
N ILE A 138 -13.16 7.22 -7.02
CA ILE A 138 -11.87 7.74 -6.52
C ILE A 138 -11.95 9.24 -6.24
N ILE A 139 -12.54 10.03 -7.14
CA ILE A 139 -12.69 11.48 -6.94
C ILE A 139 -13.47 11.77 -5.66
N ILE A 140 -14.58 11.06 -5.42
CA ILE A 140 -15.40 11.21 -4.21
C ILE A 140 -14.58 10.83 -2.97
N TYR A 141 -13.88 9.69 -2.98
CA TYR A 141 -13.04 9.26 -1.87
C TYR A 141 -11.93 10.27 -1.56
N LEU A 142 -11.22 10.75 -2.58
CA LEU A 142 -10.15 11.75 -2.41
C LEU A 142 -10.69 13.09 -1.90
N SER A 143 -11.86 13.52 -2.39
CA SER A 143 -12.51 14.76 -1.93
C SER A 143 -12.97 14.64 -0.48
N ASN A 144 -13.50 13.48 -0.09
CA ASN A 144 -13.92 13.20 1.28
C ASN A 144 -12.74 13.14 2.25
N ILE A 145 -11.55 12.70 1.81
CA ILE A 145 -10.33 12.73 2.64
C ILE A 145 -9.93 14.18 2.98
N VAL A 146 -10.10 15.10 2.03
CA VAL A 146 -9.78 16.53 2.23
C VAL A 146 -10.79 17.19 3.17
N SER A 147 -12.08 16.86 3.04
CA SER A 147 -13.14 17.45 3.87
C SER A 147 -13.29 16.79 5.25
N SER A 148 -12.91 15.52 5.37
CA SER A 148 -13.11 14.71 6.57
C SER A 148 -11.75 14.41 7.20
N ILE A 149 -11.29 15.30 8.07
CA ILE A 149 -10.17 15.00 8.96
C ILE A 149 -10.67 13.94 9.95
N THR A 150 -10.27 12.69 9.72
CA THR A 150 -10.74 11.53 10.50
C THR A 150 -9.99 11.40 11.83
N PHE A 151 -10.59 10.68 12.79
CA PHE A 151 -9.96 10.26 14.06
C PHE A 151 -8.56 9.65 13.89
N GLY A 152 -8.26 9.06 12.72
CA GLY A 152 -6.96 8.48 12.40
C GLY A 152 -5.81 9.47 12.47
N ILE A 153 -6.05 10.76 12.20
CA ILE A 153 -5.00 11.80 12.23
C ILE A 153 -4.44 12.04 13.63
N VAL A 154 -5.21 11.70 14.68
CA VAL A 154 -4.77 11.80 16.08
C VAL A 154 -4.23 10.46 16.55
N ILE A 155 -4.95 9.37 16.26
CA ILE A 155 -4.63 8.03 16.74
C ILE A 155 -3.30 7.53 16.17
N VAL A 156 -3.07 7.68 14.86
CA VAL A 156 -1.84 7.17 14.21
C VAL A 156 -0.59 7.85 14.77
N PRO A 157 -0.52 9.19 14.87
CA PRO A 157 0.57 9.87 15.58
C PRO A 157 0.77 9.42 17.03
N LEU A 158 -0.31 9.24 17.78
CA LEU A 158 -0.21 8.83 19.18
C LEU A 158 0.41 7.43 19.30
N ILE A 159 -0.05 6.47 18.49
CA ILE A 159 0.51 5.12 18.45
C ILE A 159 1.96 5.16 17.97
N LEU A 160 2.26 5.90 16.90
CA LEU A 160 3.60 6.04 16.36
C LEU A 160 4.57 6.61 17.41
N PHE A 161 4.15 7.66 18.12
CA PHE A 161 4.94 8.25 19.22
C PHE A 161 5.23 7.21 20.31
N TYR A 162 4.22 6.45 20.73
CA TYR A 162 4.38 5.40 21.72
C TYR A 162 5.35 4.32 21.24
N LEU A 163 5.19 3.84 20.01
CA LEU A 163 6.07 2.84 19.40
C LEU A 163 7.51 3.34 19.34
N MET A 164 7.76 4.55 18.82
CA MET A 164 9.13 5.08 18.70
C MET A 164 9.79 5.38 20.05
N ARG A 165 9.02 5.82 21.04
CA ARG A 165 9.55 6.17 22.37
C ARG A 165 9.83 4.94 23.23
N ASP A 166 8.89 4.00 23.28
CA ASP A 166 8.83 2.93 24.29
C ASP A 166 8.93 1.50 23.71
N MET A 167 9.29 1.32 22.42
CA MET A 167 9.41 -0.04 21.83
C MET A 167 10.27 -1.00 22.65
N PHE A 168 11.34 -0.49 23.27
CA PHE A 168 12.24 -1.28 24.11
C PHE A 168 11.54 -1.82 25.36
N LYS A 169 10.73 -1.01 26.05
CA LYS A 169 9.97 -1.45 27.23
C LYS A 169 8.91 -2.49 26.86
N PHE A 170 8.30 -2.33 25.68
CA PHE A 170 7.34 -3.30 25.17
C PHE A 170 7.99 -4.67 24.94
N LYS A 171 9.19 -4.69 24.33
CA LYS A 171 9.99 -5.91 24.15
C LYS A 171 10.40 -6.52 25.50
N GLU A 172 10.77 -5.70 26.48
CA GLU A 172 11.12 -6.17 27.83
C GLU A 172 9.97 -6.87 28.55
N ASN A 173 8.75 -6.33 28.43
CA ASN A 173 7.56 -6.93 29.02
C ASN A 173 7.18 -8.27 28.38
N LEU A 174 7.43 -8.44 27.07
CA LEU A 174 7.22 -9.73 26.39
C LEU A 174 8.14 -10.83 26.95
N TYR A 175 9.33 -10.46 27.45
CA TYR A 175 10.27 -11.43 28.03
C TYR A 175 9.87 -11.93 29.43
N ILE A 176 8.87 -11.32 30.07
CA ILE A 176 8.38 -11.74 31.40
C ILE A 176 7.60 -13.07 31.30
N PHE A 177 7.01 -13.35 30.14
CA PHE A 177 6.24 -14.59 29.88
C PHE A 177 7.12 -15.80 29.53
N VAL A 178 8.45 -15.63 29.44
CA VAL A 178 9.38 -16.68 29.03
C VAL A 178 10.22 -17.14 30.21
N SER A 179 10.38 -18.46 30.35
CA SER A 179 11.24 -19.06 31.37
C SER A 179 12.67 -18.52 31.27
N LYS A 180 13.32 -18.26 32.42
CA LYS A 180 14.67 -17.68 32.51
C LYS A 180 15.71 -18.42 31.65
N LYS A 181 15.56 -19.74 31.47
CA LYS A 181 16.48 -20.59 30.69
C LYS A 181 16.45 -20.28 29.19
N ASN A 182 15.30 -19.92 28.64
CA ASN A 182 15.10 -19.71 27.20
C ASN A 182 15.07 -18.21 26.82
N LYS A 183 15.25 -17.31 27.79
CA LYS A 183 15.12 -15.87 27.60
C LYS A 183 16.13 -15.31 26.59
N LYS A 184 17.34 -15.87 26.54
CA LYS A 184 18.39 -15.44 25.60
C LYS A 184 18.02 -15.82 24.16
N GLU A 185 17.71 -17.09 23.91
CA GLU A 185 17.29 -17.58 22.59
C GLU A 185 16.03 -16.84 22.09
N PHE A 186 15.04 -16.64 22.96
CA PHE A 186 13.82 -15.91 22.59
C PHE A 186 14.10 -14.43 22.25
N LYS A 187 15.05 -13.80 22.94
CA LYS A 187 15.48 -12.43 22.63
C LYS A 187 16.16 -12.36 21.26
N GLU A 188 17.09 -13.28 20.98
CA GLU A 188 17.79 -13.35 19.69
C GLU A 188 16.81 -13.56 18.53
N VAL A 189 15.85 -14.49 18.67
CA VAL A 189 14.82 -14.73 17.66
C VAL A 189 13.93 -13.49 17.45
N LEU A 190 13.52 -12.81 18.52
CA LEU A 190 12.71 -11.59 18.38
C LEU A 190 13.46 -10.44 17.72
N GLU A 191 14.75 -10.30 17.98
CA GLU A 191 15.60 -9.28 17.32
C GLU A 191 15.79 -9.61 15.84
N GLU A 192 15.94 -10.89 15.48
CA GLU A 192 16.02 -11.32 14.08
C GLU A 192 14.71 -11.08 13.33
N ILE A 193 13.57 -11.41 13.94
CA ILE A 193 12.23 -11.13 13.39
C ILE A 193 12.05 -9.62 13.18
N ASP A 194 12.39 -8.80 14.17
CA ASP A 194 12.31 -7.34 14.08
C ASP A 194 13.16 -6.79 12.93
N HIS A 195 14.38 -7.30 12.76
CA HIS A 195 15.27 -6.91 11.67
C HIS A 195 14.71 -7.28 10.30
N ILE A 196 14.17 -8.50 10.15
CA ILE A 196 13.55 -8.98 8.90
C ILE A 196 12.31 -8.16 8.56
N ILE A 197 11.40 -7.95 9.53
CA ILE A 197 10.18 -7.16 9.34
C ILE A 197 10.52 -5.74 8.94
N SER A 198 11.47 -5.13 9.66
CA SER A 198 11.90 -3.76 9.41
C SER A 198 12.54 -3.59 8.03
N GLY A 199 13.43 -4.51 7.64
CA GLY A 199 14.04 -4.53 6.30
C GLY A 199 13.01 -4.71 5.19
N PHE A 200 12.05 -5.63 5.38
CA PHE A 200 11.00 -5.90 4.40
C PHE A 200 10.06 -4.70 4.21
N ILE A 201 9.54 -4.10 5.29
CA ILE A 201 8.66 -2.93 5.20
C ILE A 201 9.37 -1.77 4.49
N ARG A 202 10.63 -1.47 4.87
CA ARG A 202 11.42 -0.42 4.24
C ARG A 202 11.66 -0.68 2.76
N GLY A 203 12.12 -1.89 2.43
CA GLY A 203 12.36 -2.28 1.05
C GLY A 203 11.10 -2.12 0.20
N ARG A 204 9.93 -2.52 0.71
CA ARG A 204 8.66 -2.37 0.00
C ARG A 204 8.32 -0.91 -0.25
N ILE A 205 8.34 -0.06 0.77
CA ILE A 205 8.00 1.37 0.62
C ILE A 205 8.95 2.03 -0.39
N ILE A 206 10.25 1.75 -0.30
CA ILE A 206 11.26 2.31 -1.21
C ILE A 206 11.03 1.84 -2.65
N VAL A 207 10.81 0.54 -2.88
CA VAL A 207 10.54 0.00 -4.23
C VAL A 207 9.29 0.63 -4.83
N CYS A 208 8.22 0.78 -4.06
CA CYS A 208 6.97 1.37 -4.56
C CYS A 208 7.16 2.84 -4.94
N PHE A 209 7.86 3.59 -4.09
CA PHE A 209 8.20 4.97 -4.35
C PHE A 209 9.04 5.10 -5.63
N ILE A 210 10.13 4.32 -5.75
CA ILE A 210 11.00 4.35 -6.93
C ILE A 210 10.22 3.99 -8.20
N VAL A 211 9.47 2.88 -8.20
CA VAL A 211 8.72 2.44 -9.38
C VAL A 211 7.66 3.48 -9.80
N GLY A 212 6.92 4.02 -8.83
CA GLY A 212 5.91 5.05 -9.09
C GLY A 212 6.51 6.32 -9.67
N THR A 213 7.60 6.80 -9.07
CA THR A 213 8.28 8.03 -9.50
C THR A 213 8.95 7.86 -10.86
N LEU A 214 9.67 6.75 -11.10
CA LEU A 214 10.32 6.51 -12.40
C LEU A 214 9.30 6.44 -13.53
N ILE A 215 8.18 5.77 -13.32
CA ILE A 215 7.13 5.66 -14.35
C ILE A 215 6.40 6.99 -14.50
N GLY A 216 6.09 7.68 -13.41
CA GLY A 216 5.48 9.01 -13.47
C GLY A 216 6.36 10.00 -14.25
N ILE A 217 7.66 10.06 -13.95
CA ILE A 217 8.62 10.93 -14.64
C ILE A 217 8.80 10.50 -16.10
N GLY A 218 8.96 9.20 -16.37
CA GLY A 218 9.12 8.68 -17.73
C GLY A 218 7.93 9.03 -18.62
N LEU A 219 6.70 8.86 -18.11
CA LEU A 219 5.49 9.21 -18.84
C LEU A 219 5.28 10.73 -18.94
N TYR A 220 5.75 11.50 -17.96
CA TYR A 220 5.73 12.95 -18.01
C TYR A 220 6.62 13.48 -19.15
N PHE A 221 7.82 12.93 -19.33
CA PHE A 221 8.70 13.28 -20.47
C PHE A 221 8.10 12.89 -21.82
N LEU A 222 7.26 11.85 -21.87
CA LEU A 222 6.49 11.47 -23.06
C LEU A 222 5.24 12.35 -23.28
N ASN A 223 5.06 13.43 -22.50
CA ASN A 223 3.91 14.35 -22.56
C ASN A 223 2.55 13.64 -22.39
N LEU A 224 2.51 12.57 -21.60
CA LEU A 224 1.25 11.87 -21.34
C LEU A 224 0.43 12.60 -20.28
N LYS A 225 -0.81 12.98 -20.65
CA LYS A 225 -1.78 13.70 -19.79
C LYS A 225 -2.03 13.04 -18.43
N PHE A 226 -1.89 11.71 -18.34
CA PHE A 226 -2.24 10.90 -17.16
C PHE A 226 -1.01 10.28 -16.45
N ALA A 227 0.19 10.82 -16.67
CA ALA A 227 1.45 10.27 -16.16
C ALA A 227 1.44 10.00 -14.65
N LEU A 228 0.88 10.91 -13.85
CA LEU A 228 0.85 10.76 -12.38
C LEU A 228 -0.10 9.65 -11.94
N ILE A 229 -1.30 9.57 -12.51
CA ILE A 229 -2.26 8.49 -12.21
C ILE A 229 -1.62 7.13 -12.51
N ILE A 230 -1.00 6.98 -13.68
CA ILE A 230 -0.39 5.72 -14.10
C ILE A 230 0.77 5.36 -13.16
N GLY A 231 1.60 6.35 -12.79
CA GLY A 231 2.67 6.16 -11.80
C GLY A 231 2.15 5.68 -10.44
N ILE A 232 1.07 6.28 -9.93
CA ILE A 232 0.44 5.90 -8.66
C ILE A 232 -0.15 4.49 -8.74
N ILE A 233 -0.90 4.16 -9.80
CA ILE A 233 -1.45 2.82 -10.00
C ILE A 233 -0.32 1.78 -10.02
N ARG A 234 0.78 2.07 -10.71
CA ARG A 234 1.92 1.15 -10.73
C ARG A 234 2.60 1.04 -9.36
N SER A 235 2.75 2.15 -8.64
CA SER A 235 3.29 2.15 -7.27
C SER A 235 2.46 1.24 -6.36
N ILE A 236 1.14 1.40 -6.35
CA ILE A 236 0.20 0.59 -5.55
C ILE A 236 0.25 -0.88 -5.96
N SER A 237 0.26 -1.15 -7.27
CA SER A 237 0.38 -2.52 -7.81
C SER A 237 1.67 -3.19 -7.32
N SER A 238 2.79 -2.48 -7.35
CA SER A 238 4.07 -2.96 -6.84
C SER A 238 4.11 -3.10 -5.31
N CYS A 239 3.26 -2.38 -4.58
CA CYS A 239 3.15 -2.45 -3.12
C CYS A 239 2.38 -3.67 -2.61
N SER A 240 1.65 -4.36 -3.49
CA SER A 240 0.88 -5.54 -3.11
C SER A 240 1.77 -6.63 -2.52
N PHE A 241 1.66 -6.82 -1.20
CA PHE A 241 2.47 -7.74 -0.41
C PHE A 241 2.38 -9.19 -0.88
N GLY A 242 1.21 -9.62 -1.38
CA GLY A 242 0.96 -11.03 -1.75
C GLY A 242 1.89 -11.57 -2.83
N SER A 243 2.18 -10.78 -3.87
CA SER A 243 3.02 -11.20 -5.00
C SER A 243 4.45 -11.49 -4.56
N TYR A 244 4.94 -10.74 -3.58
CA TYR A 244 6.32 -10.83 -3.12
C TYR A 244 6.51 -11.68 -1.89
N PHE A 245 5.51 -11.79 -1.02
CA PHE A 245 5.52 -12.78 0.05
C PHE A 245 5.66 -14.19 -0.54
N LYS A 246 5.01 -14.46 -1.68
CA LYS A 246 5.15 -15.72 -2.43
C LYS A 246 6.58 -15.95 -2.95
N SER A 247 7.24 -14.90 -3.43
CA SER A 247 8.64 -14.96 -3.86
C SER A 247 9.62 -15.11 -2.68
N PHE A 248 9.35 -14.44 -1.56
CA PHE A 248 10.14 -14.52 -0.33
C PHE A 248 10.00 -15.87 0.36
N SER A 249 8.78 -16.41 0.46
CA SER A 249 8.54 -17.76 0.94
C SER A 249 9.24 -18.79 0.05
N TYR A 250 9.24 -18.58 -1.27
CA TYR A 250 9.99 -19.45 -2.18
C TYR A 250 11.51 -19.41 -1.90
N GLN A 251 12.08 -18.24 -1.60
CA GLN A 251 13.50 -18.10 -1.27
C GLN A 251 13.89 -18.71 0.07
N ILE A 252 13.01 -18.66 1.08
CA ILE A 252 13.25 -19.25 2.41
C ILE A 252 13.07 -20.77 2.39
N PHE A 253 12.03 -21.26 1.70
CA PHE A 253 11.65 -22.67 1.69
C PHE A 253 12.29 -23.48 0.55
N ASN A 254 13.06 -22.86 -0.35
CA ASN A 254 13.80 -23.57 -1.40
C ASN A 254 15.29 -23.76 -1.00
N PRO A 255 15.70 -24.97 -0.55
CA PRO A 255 17.05 -25.23 -0.07
C PRO A 255 18.14 -25.10 -1.15
N GLY A 256 17.79 -25.16 -2.45
CA GLY A 256 18.74 -25.00 -3.56
C GLY A 256 19.29 -23.57 -3.73
N TYR A 257 18.62 -22.55 -3.17
CA TYR A 257 19.03 -21.15 -3.34
C TYR A 257 20.20 -20.75 -2.42
N LYS A 258 20.28 -21.34 -1.21
CA LYS A 258 21.39 -21.10 -0.27
C LYS A 258 22.73 -21.67 -0.78
N SER A 259 22.71 -22.80 -1.48
CA SER A 259 23.93 -23.46 -2.00
C SER A 259 24.63 -22.63 -3.08
N ASN A 260 23.87 -21.98 -3.98
CA ASN A 260 24.46 -21.18 -5.06
C ASN A 260 25.06 -19.84 -4.60
N TYR A 261 24.52 -19.22 -3.54
CA TYR A 261 25.08 -17.96 -3.03
C TYR A 261 26.46 -18.13 -2.39
N TYR A 262 26.71 -19.23 -1.67
CA TYR A 262 28.04 -19.51 -1.12
C TYR A 262 29.06 -19.88 -2.21
N ASN A 263 28.63 -20.56 -3.28
CA ASN A 263 29.50 -20.90 -4.41
C ASN A 263 29.86 -19.70 -5.32
N LEU A 264 29.06 -18.63 -5.29
CA LEU A 264 29.36 -17.40 -6.04
C LEU A 264 30.29 -16.47 -5.25
N ILE A 265 30.27 -16.52 -3.92
CA ILE A 265 31.18 -15.75 -3.06
C ILE A 265 32.53 -16.47 -2.90
N SER A 266 32.59 -17.80 -3.04
CA SER A 266 33.86 -18.55 -3.03
C SER A 266 34.59 -18.58 -4.37
N LYS A 267 33.98 -18.03 -5.44
CA LYS A 267 34.55 -17.96 -6.79
C LYS A 267 35.02 -16.56 -7.21
N ASN A 268 34.89 -15.56 -6.34
CA ASN A 268 35.49 -14.23 -6.47
C ASN A 268 36.40 -13.97 -5.28
#